data_AF-A0A2D5V3F8-F1
#
_entry.id   AF-A0A2D5V3F8-F1
#
_cell.length_a   1.000
_cell.length_b   1.000
_cell.length_c   1.000
_cell.angle_alpha   90.00
_cell.angle_beta   90.00
_cell.angle_gamma   90.00
#
_symmetry.space_group_name_H-M   'P 1'
#
loop_
_entity.id
_entity.type
_entity.pdbx_description
1 polymer ?
#
loop_
_entity_poly.entity_id
_entity_poly.type
_entity_poly.pdbx_seq_one_letter_code
_entity_poly.pdbx_strand_id
1 'polypeptide(L)'
;ILDFENSTYSVNLRKLTRKSRLGFGYRDIKDITIQDIMIMNKHKELIKIYFGLGKINFTDDILDELGISEDMRIEKPGKIADYDERDILVAKALRVVKERRKEETAAFRKMAQEMRENNKKVDIKKVD
;
A
#
# COMPACT_ATOMS: atom_id res chain seq x y z
N ILE A 1 -23.37 31.73 24.74
CA ILE A 1 -22.86 30.39 24.41
C ILE A 1 -21.46 30.63 23.89
N LEU A 2 -20.44 30.20 24.64
CA LEU A 2 -19.04 30.36 24.23
C LEU A 2 -18.83 29.46 23.02
N ASP A 3 -18.62 30.07 21.85
CA ASP A 3 -18.19 29.36 20.66
C ASP A 3 -16.85 28.68 20.99
N PHE A 4 -16.93 27.37 21.13
CA PHE A 4 -15.79 26.48 21.25
C PHE A 4 -15.11 26.46 19.89
N GLU A 5 -14.45 27.59 19.56
CA GLU A 5 -13.59 27.72 18.41
C GLU A 5 -12.66 26.52 18.41
N ASN A 6 -12.82 25.71 17.37
CA ASN A 6 -11.97 24.61 16.99
C ASN A 6 -10.51 24.89 17.38
N SER A 7 -10.09 24.38 18.53
CA SER A 7 -8.69 24.13 18.85
C SER A 7 -8.21 22.94 18.01
N THR A 8 -8.40 22.99 16.69
CA THR A 8 -7.75 22.09 15.77
C THR A 8 -6.32 22.57 15.65
N TYR A 9 -5.44 21.98 16.47
CA TYR A 9 -4.00 22.03 16.25
C TYR A 9 -3.74 22.02 14.74
N SER A 10 -3.05 23.05 14.24
CA SER A 10 -2.62 23.11 12.85
C SER A 10 -1.63 21.97 12.60
N VAL A 11 -2.15 20.78 12.31
CA VAL A 11 -1.34 19.66 11.86
C VAL A 11 -1.07 19.90 10.39
N ASN A 12 0.19 20.12 10.02
CA ASN A 12 0.62 20.25 8.63
C ASN A 12 0.31 18.97 7.84
N LEU A 13 0.08 19.11 6.53
CA LEU A 13 -0.05 17.97 5.62
C LEU A 13 1.23 17.12 5.71
N ARG A 14 1.11 15.85 6.11
CA ARG A 14 2.23 14.90 6.12
C ARG A 14 2.21 14.09 4.83
N LYS A 15 3.27 14.24 4.02
CA LYS A 15 3.57 13.34 2.89
C LYS A 15 4.53 12.24 3.37
N LEU A 16 4.05 11.01 3.45
CA LEU A 16 4.79 9.86 3.96
C LEU A 16 5.58 9.17 2.85
N THR A 17 6.82 8.83 3.15
CA THR A 17 7.75 8.08 2.29
C THR A 17 7.91 6.65 2.83
N ARG A 18 8.62 5.78 2.10
CA ARG A 18 8.90 4.40 2.51
C ARG A 18 9.53 4.29 3.90
N LYS A 19 10.46 5.18 4.22
CA LYS A 19 11.18 5.21 5.52
C LYS A 19 10.40 5.95 6.62
N SER A 20 9.31 6.63 6.27
CA SER A 20 8.48 7.32 7.26
C SER A 20 7.78 6.30 8.15
N ARG A 21 7.78 6.54 9.46
CA ARG A 21 6.91 5.80 10.39
C ARG A 21 5.48 6.36 10.32
N LEU A 22 4.48 5.50 10.51
CA LEU A 22 3.09 5.94 10.46
C LEU A 22 2.79 6.92 11.62
N GLY A 23 3.16 6.56 12.84
CA GLY A 23 3.05 7.40 14.04
C GLY A 23 1.64 7.53 14.61
N PHE A 24 0.64 6.88 14.02
CA PHE A 24 -0.75 6.83 14.47
C PHE A 24 -1.42 5.50 14.04
N GLY A 25 -2.65 5.27 14.48
CA GLY A 25 -3.38 4.03 14.20
C GLY A 25 -3.17 2.95 15.26
N TYR A 26 -3.52 1.71 14.93
CA TYR A 26 -3.43 0.57 15.83
C TYR A 26 -1.97 0.16 16.13
N ARG A 27 -1.75 -0.50 17.27
CA ARG A 27 -0.41 -0.83 17.80
C ARG A 27 0.47 -1.58 16.79
N ASP A 28 -0.14 -2.36 15.91
CA ASP A 28 0.50 -3.22 14.92
C ASP A 28 0.92 -2.50 13.62
N ILE A 29 0.60 -1.21 13.47
CA ILE A 29 1.04 -0.36 12.34
C ILE A 29 1.63 0.98 12.77
N LYS A 30 1.35 1.43 14.00
CA LYS A 30 1.72 2.76 14.50
C LYS A 30 3.22 3.03 14.44
N ASP A 31 4.02 2.11 14.96
CA ASP A 31 5.45 2.35 15.19
C ASP A 31 6.33 1.72 14.10
N ILE A 32 5.75 1.30 12.97
CA ILE A 32 6.49 0.70 11.84
C ILE A 32 6.54 1.64 10.63
N THR A 33 7.46 1.35 9.71
CA THR A 33 7.64 2.16 8.49
C THR A 33 6.60 1.81 7.43
N ILE A 34 6.34 2.73 6.50
CA ILE A 34 5.43 2.47 5.37
C ILE A 34 5.91 1.25 4.56
N GLN A 35 7.22 1.11 4.37
CA GLN A 35 7.82 -0.05 3.71
C GLN A 35 7.46 -1.37 4.41
N ASP A 36 7.62 -1.43 5.74
CA ASP A 36 7.32 -2.64 6.51
C ASP A 36 5.82 -2.99 6.45
N ILE A 37 4.94 -1.98 6.48
CA ILE A 37 3.49 -2.17 6.36
C ILE A 37 3.14 -2.84 5.01
N MET A 38 3.80 -2.43 3.92
CA MET A 38 3.62 -3.04 2.59
C MET A 38 4.14 -4.47 2.55
N ILE A 39 5.33 -4.74 3.12
CA ILE A 39 5.90 -6.10 3.25
C ILE A 39 4.96 -7.02 4.07
N MET A 40 4.36 -6.50 5.13
CA MET A 40 3.36 -7.20 5.96
C MET A 40 2.00 -7.38 5.27
N ASN A 41 1.88 -6.98 4.01
CA ASN A 41 0.66 -7.06 3.20
C ASN A 41 -0.53 -6.29 3.80
N LYS A 42 -0.26 -5.19 4.52
CA LYS A 42 -1.29 -4.33 5.11
C LYS A 42 -1.68 -3.15 4.20
N HIS A 43 -1.58 -3.33 2.88
CA HIS A 43 -1.93 -2.33 1.86
C HIS A 43 -3.34 -1.74 2.08
N LYS A 44 -4.32 -2.57 2.49
CA LYS A 44 -5.69 -2.13 2.78
C LYS A 44 -5.74 -0.98 3.80
N GLU A 45 -4.92 -1.05 4.84
CA GLU A 45 -4.89 -0.02 5.88
C GLU A 45 -4.28 1.28 5.35
N LEU A 46 -3.22 1.20 4.54
CA LEU A 46 -2.62 2.37 3.90
C LEU A 46 -3.59 3.06 2.92
N ILE A 47 -4.33 2.27 2.13
CA ILE A 47 -5.35 2.78 1.20
C ILE A 47 -6.48 3.46 1.97
N LYS A 48 -6.97 2.85 3.06
CA LYS A 48 -7.99 3.46 3.93
C LYS A 48 -7.50 4.76 4.57
N ILE A 49 -6.25 4.79 5.00
CA ILE A 49 -5.62 5.99 5.57
C ILE A 49 -5.55 7.10 4.52
N TYR A 50 -5.16 6.78 3.28
CA TYR A 50 -5.14 7.74 2.18
C TYR A 50 -6.53 8.35 1.96
N PHE A 51 -7.59 7.57 1.78
CA PHE A 51 -8.91 8.14 1.50
C PHE A 51 -9.63 8.70 2.74
N GLY A 52 -9.35 8.16 3.93
CA GLY A 52 -10.05 8.50 5.16
C GLY A 52 -9.46 9.70 5.92
N LEU A 53 -8.16 9.97 5.78
CA LEU A 53 -7.50 11.04 6.52
C LEU A 53 -7.17 12.24 5.63
N GLY A 54 -7.69 13.41 6.03
CA GLY A 54 -7.55 14.66 5.29
C GLY A 54 -6.10 15.11 5.11
N LYS A 55 -5.28 14.95 6.15
CA LYS A 55 -3.94 15.56 6.25
C LYS A 55 -2.79 14.56 6.11
N ILE A 56 -3.08 13.37 5.58
CA ILE A 56 -2.08 12.35 5.29
C ILE A 56 -2.08 12.10 3.79
N ASN A 57 -0.88 12.11 3.20
CA ASN A 57 -0.62 11.73 1.83
C ASN A 57 0.60 10.81 1.77
N PHE A 58 0.81 10.14 0.65
CA PHE A 58 1.98 9.32 0.36
C PHE A 58 2.72 9.89 -0.85
N THR A 59 3.97 9.46 -1.06
CA THR A 59 4.65 9.69 -2.33
C THR A 59 4.00 8.91 -3.46
N ASP A 60 4.15 9.43 -4.67
CA ASP A 60 3.43 8.95 -5.84
C ASP A 60 3.79 7.48 -6.14
N ASP A 61 5.06 7.08 -5.93
CA ASP A 61 5.52 5.69 -6.02
C ASP A 61 4.78 4.75 -5.05
N ILE A 62 4.43 5.24 -3.85
CA ILE A 62 3.68 4.47 -2.86
C ILE A 62 2.21 4.40 -3.27
N LEU A 63 1.62 5.50 -3.77
CA LEU A 63 0.25 5.48 -4.27
C LEU A 63 0.10 4.48 -5.43
N ASP A 64 1.08 4.45 -6.33
CA ASP A 64 1.12 3.51 -7.44
C ASP A 64 1.25 2.07 -6.93
N GLU A 65 2.13 1.80 -5.96
CA GLU A 65 2.25 0.48 -5.31
C GLU A 65 0.96 0.05 -4.60
N LEU A 66 0.24 0.99 -3.98
CA LEU A 66 -1.06 0.76 -3.34
C LEU A 66 -2.22 0.57 -4.34
N GLY A 67 -1.97 0.68 -5.65
CA GLY A 67 -3.01 0.53 -6.67
C GLY A 67 -3.94 1.73 -6.80
N ILE A 68 -3.51 2.90 -6.30
CA ILE A 68 -4.25 4.16 -6.42
C ILE A 68 -3.72 4.88 -7.65
N SER A 69 -4.40 4.67 -8.77
CA SER A 69 -4.10 5.34 -10.04
C SER A 69 -4.42 6.84 -9.99
N GLU A 70 -3.89 7.61 -10.93
CA GLU A 70 -4.04 9.07 -10.95
C GLU A 70 -5.51 9.53 -10.97
N ASP A 71 -6.40 8.79 -11.64
CA ASP A 71 -7.85 9.04 -11.67
C ASP A 71 -8.53 8.83 -10.30
N MET A 72 -7.91 8.05 -9.41
CA MET A 72 -8.42 7.78 -8.07
C MET A 72 -7.85 8.74 -7.02
N ARG A 73 -6.86 9.58 -7.38
CA ARG A 73 -6.21 10.47 -6.42
C ARG A 73 -7.17 11.61 -6.05
N ILE A 74 -7.20 11.95 -4.78
CA ILE A 74 -7.96 13.08 -4.24
C ILE A 74 -7.02 14.23 -3.88
N GLU A 75 -7.51 15.47 -3.99
CA GLU A 75 -6.76 16.64 -3.54
C GLU A 75 -6.54 16.60 -2.02
N LYS A 76 -5.33 16.98 -1.61
CA LYS A 76 -4.92 17.03 -0.20
C LYS A 76 -4.64 18.47 0.20
N PRO A 77 -5.14 18.95 1.36
CA PRO A 77 -5.86 18.18 2.38
C PRO A 77 -7.31 17.86 1.97
N GLY A 78 -7.72 16.60 2.09
CA GLY A 78 -9.04 16.14 1.65
C GLY A 78 -9.27 14.67 1.99
N LYS A 79 -10.53 14.31 2.23
CA LYS A 79 -10.95 12.93 2.58
C LYS A 79 -12.30 12.63 1.95
N ILE A 80 -12.59 11.35 1.80
CA ILE A 80 -13.92 10.87 1.42
C ILE A 80 -14.72 10.66 2.69
N ALA A 81 -15.75 11.49 2.88
CA ALA A 81 -16.60 11.45 4.06
C ALA A 81 -17.61 10.29 4.01
N ASP A 82 -18.08 9.97 2.81
CA ASP A 82 -18.96 8.84 2.55
C ASP A 82 -18.16 7.52 2.69
N TYR A 83 -18.68 6.61 3.52
CA TYR A 83 -18.01 5.34 3.81
C TYR A 83 -18.14 4.34 2.67
N ASP A 84 -19.28 4.35 1.96
CA ASP A 84 -19.58 3.40 0.89
C ASP A 84 -18.78 3.77 -0.36
N GLU A 85 -18.74 5.05 -0.73
CA GLU A 85 -17.90 5.57 -1.82
C GLU A 85 -16.43 5.24 -1.57
N ARG A 86 -15.97 5.46 -0.33
CA ARG A 86 -14.60 5.15 0.05
C ARG A 86 -14.30 3.65 -0.09
N ASP A 87 -15.21 2.79 0.35
CA ASP A 87 -15.00 1.35 0.32
C ASP A 87 -14.97 0.81 -1.12
N ILE A 88 -15.72 1.43 -2.05
CA ILE A 88 -15.64 1.14 -3.50
C ILE A 88 -14.24 1.42 -4.03
N LEU A 89 -13.67 2.60 -3.71
CA LEU A 89 -12.32 2.97 -4.15
C LEU A 89 -11.25 2.10 -3.50
N VAL A 90 -11.39 1.79 -2.21
CA VAL A 90 -10.50 0.86 -1.49
C VAL A 90 -10.52 -0.51 -2.17
N ALA A 91 -11.70 -1.01 -2.53
CA ALA A 91 -11.85 -2.30 -3.22
C ALA A 91 -11.21 -2.27 -4.62
N LYS A 92 -11.41 -1.19 -5.38
CA LYS A 92 -10.79 -1.00 -6.71
C LYS A 92 -9.26 -1.05 -6.61
N ALA A 93 -8.67 -0.29 -5.68
CA ALA A 93 -7.22 -0.27 -5.47
C ALA A 93 -6.68 -1.64 -5.02
N LEU A 94 -7.37 -2.30 -4.08
CA LEU A 94 -6.98 -3.63 -3.61
C LEU A 94 -7.01 -4.70 -4.70
N ARG A 95 -7.92 -4.61 -5.66
CA ARG A 95 -7.95 -5.53 -6.80
C ARG A 95 -6.65 -5.42 -7.61
N VAL A 96 -6.20 -4.21 -7.89
CA VAL A 96 -4.96 -3.95 -8.63
C VAL A 96 -3.75 -4.51 -7.89
N VAL A 97 -3.68 -4.33 -6.56
CA VAL A 97 -2.60 -4.89 -5.72
C VAL A 97 -2.60 -6.42 -5.77
N LYS A 98 -3.78 -7.04 -5.70
CA LYS A 98 -3.91 -8.51 -5.77
C LYS A 98 -3.52 -9.07 -7.13
N GLU A 99 -3.88 -8.39 -8.22
CA GLU A 99 -3.54 -8.78 -9.59
C GLU A 99 -2.02 -8.76 -9.80
N ARG A 100 -1.35 -7.66 -9.45
CA ARG A 100 0.13 -7.56 -9.51
C ARG A 100 0.82 -8.66 -8.71
N ARG A 101 0.36 -8.91 -7.49
CA ARG A 101 0.96 -9.95 -6.65
C ARG A 101 0.78 -11.36 -7.24
N LYS A 102 -0.36 -11.62 -7.90
CA LYS A 102 -0.62 -12.90 -8.56
C LYS A 102 0.33 -13.09 -9.74
N GLU A 103 0.58 -12.04 -10.52
CA GLU A 103 1.55 -12.05 -11.63
C GLU A 103 2.97 -12.29 -11.13
N GLU A 104 3.40 -11.58 -10.09
CA GLU A 104 4.71 -11.78 -9.45
C GLU A 104 4.89 -13.21 -8.93
N THR A 105 3.85 -13.75 -8.27
CA THR A 105 3.88 -15.12 -7.74
C THR A 105 3.94 -16.15 -8.87
N ALA A 106 3.21 -15.92 -9.96
CA ALA A 106 3.23 -16.79 -11.13
C ALA A 106 4.59 -16.77 -11.84
N ALA A 107 5.19 -15.58 -12.00
CA ALA A 107 6.52 -15.40 -12.55
C ALA A 107 7.59 -16.10 -11.69
N PHE A 108 7.52 -15.93 -10.36
CA PHE A 108 8.42 -16.60 -9.43
C PHE A 108 8.28 -18.13 -9.50
N ARG A 109 7.05 -18.63 -9.59
CA ARG A 109 6.79 -20.07 -9.76
C ARG A 109 7.39 -20.61 -11.06
N LYS A 110 7.25 -19.88 -12.17
CA LYS A 110 7.82 -20.26 -13.46
C LYS A 110 9.35 -20.29 -13.41
N MET A 111 9.98 -19.24 -12.85
CA MET A 111 11.43 -19.18 -12.65
C MET A 111 11.94 -20.33 -11.78
N ALA A 112 11.23 -20.65 -10.69
CA ALA A 112 11.60 -21.77 -9.82
C ALA A 112 11.50 -23.14 -10.52
N GLN A 113 10.54 -23.33 -11.44
CA GLN A 113 10.45 -24.54 -12.27
C GLN A 113 11.62 -24.62 -13.24
N GLU A 114 11.93 -23.54 -13.95
CA GLU A 114 13.06 -23.48 -14.89
C GLU A 114 14.41 -23.75 -14.20
N MET A 115 14.64 -23.20 -12.99
CA MET A 115 15.84 -23.49 -12.20
C MET A 115 15.94 -24.99 -11.81
N ARG A 116 14.82 -25.61 -11.43
CA ARG A 116 14.79 -27.06 -11.11
C ARG A 116 15.07 -27.92 -12.33
N GLU A 117 14.54 -27.55 -13.49
CA GLU A 117 14.77 -28.28 -14.75
C GLU A 117 16.21 -28.13 -15.25
N ASN A 118 16.79 -26.93 -15.13
CA ASN A 118 18.19 -26.70 -15.48
C ASN A 118 19.14 -27.50 -14.58
N ASN A 119 18.88 -27.56 -13.27
CA ASN A 119 19.69 -28.38 -12.37
C ASN A 119 19.61 -29.87 -12.75
N LYS A 120 18.41 -30.40 -13.06
CA LYS A 120 18.27 -31.80 -13.53
C LYS A 120 19.05 -32.06 -14.83
N LYS A 121 19.07 -31.12 -15.78
CA LYS A 121 19.83 -31.26 -17.03
C LYS A 121 21.34 -31.22 -16.81
N VAL A 122 21.82 -30.42 -15.85
CA VAL A 122 23.24 -30.36 -15.48
C VAL A 122 23.67 -31.67 -14.81
N ASP A 123 22.84 -32.25 -13.96
CA ASP A 123 23.15 -33.52 -13.30
C ASP A 123 23.18 -34.70 -14.28
N ILE A 124 22.28 -34.75 -15.27
CA ILE A 124 22.31 -35.79 -16.33
C ILE A 124 23.60 -35.72 -17.17
N LYS A 125 24.05 -34.50 -17.54
CA LYS A 125 25.27 -34.32 -18.35
C LYS A 125 26.59 -34.62 -17.63
N LYS A 126 26.58 -34.81 -16.31
CA LYS A 126 27.79 -35.14 -15.53
C LYS A 126 27.99 -36.65 -15.37
N VAL A 127 27.05 -37.47 -15.84
CA VAL A 127 27.05 -38.94 -15.68
C VAL A 127 27.45 -39.67 -16.98
N ASP A 128 27.73 -38.93 -18.06
CA ASP A 128 28.33 -39.43 -19.31
C ASP A 128 29.83 -39.12 -19.35
#